data_AF-A0A370I1R5-F1
#
_entry.id   AF-A0A370I1R5-F1
#
_cell.length_a   1.000
_cell.length_b   1.000
_cell.length_c   1.000
_cell.angle_alpha   90.00
_cell.angle_beta   90.00
_cell.angle_gamma   90.00
#
_symmetry.space_group_name_H-M   'P 1'
#
loop_
_entity.id
_entity.type
_entity.pdbx_description
1 polymer ?
#
loop_
_entity_poly.entity_id
_entity_poly.type
_entity_poly.pdbx_seq_one_letter_code
_entity_poly.pdbx_strand_id
1 'polypeptide(L)' 'MHYSLTQLLDMSTHTAPKLPPPLYQAHELMRLHRQCTVESCPRKRAAFEVLVEAGRIVPDSSRRH' A
#
# COMPACT_ATOMS: atom_id res chain seq x y z
N MET A 1 1.92 -13.58 11.91
CA MET A 1 1.27 -13.81 10.60
C MET A 1 2.16 -14.75 9.82
N HIS A 2 1.65 -15.90 9.39
CA HIS A 2 2.37 -16.77 8.46
C HIS A 2 1.95 -16.37 7.04
N TYR A 3 2.92 -15.90 6.25
CA TYR A 3 2.73 -15.64 4.84
C TYR A 3 3.32 -16.80 4.04
N SER A 4 2.65 -17.20 2.97
CA SER A 4 3.27 -18.09 1.99
C SER A 4 4.33 -17.34 1.18
N LEU A 5 5.24 -18.08 0.56
CA LEU A 5 6.23 -17.48 -0.36
C LEU A 5 5.57 -16.71 -1.51
N THR A 6 4.45 -17.22 -2.04
CA THR A 6 3.71 -16.54 -3.13
C THR A 6 3.14 -15.20 -2.68
N GLN A 7 2.64 -15.10 -1.44
CA GLN A 7 2.14 -13.84 -0.88
C GLN A 7 3.26 -12.82 -0.67
N LEU A 8 4.41 -13.26 -0.18
CA LEU A 8 5.58 -12.38 0.00
C LEU A 8 6.08 -11.83 -1.34
N LEU A 9 6.14 -12.68 -2.37
CA LEU A 9 6.50 -12.25 -3.72
C LEU A 9 5.50 -11.24 -4.26
N ASP A 10 4.19 -11.50 -4.17
CA ASP A 10 3.17 -10.57 -4.65
C ASP A 10 3.25 -9.20 -3.93
N MET A 11 3.39 -9.20 -2.61
CA MET A 11 3.52 -7.97 -1.81
C MET A 11 4.76 -7.13 -2.17
N SER A 12 5.83 -7.77 -2.65
CA SER A 12 7.05 -7.09 -3.09
C SER A 12 6.95 -6.44 -4.47
N THR A 13 5.97 -6.82 -5.28
CA THR A 13 5.81 -6.24 -6.64
C THR A 13 5.33 -4.79 -6.59
N HIS A 14 5.68 -4.02 -7.62
CA HIS A 14 5.21 -2.63 -7.80
C HIS A 14 3.93 -2.53 -8.66
N THR A 15 3.33 -3.65 -9.04
CA THR A 15 2.12 -3.68 -9.87
C THR A 15 0.87 -3.35 -9.06
N ALA A 16 -0.20 -2.84 -9.66
CA ALA A 16 -1.48 -2.65 -8.96
C ALA A 16 -2.03 -4.01 -8.47
N PRO A 17 -2.50 -4.13 -7.22
CA PRO A 17 -3.13 -5.36 -6.76
C PRO A 17 -4.48 -5.53 -7.47
N LYS A 18 -4.87 -6.79 -7.73
CA LYS A 18 -6.15 -7.10 -8.37
C LYS A 18 -7.34 -6.65 -7.51
N LEU A 19 -7.17 -6.67 -6.19
CA LEU A 19 -8.16 -6.27 -5.20
C LEU A 19 -7.51 -5.33 -4.18
N PRO A 20 -8.27 -4.38 -3.60
CA PRO A 20 -7.78 -3.57 -2.50
C PRO A 20 -7.30 -4.46 -1.34
N PRO A 21 -6.11 -4.20 -0.76
CA PRO A 21 -5.61 -4.99 0.36
C PRO A 21 -6.47 -4.74 1.61
N PRO A 22 -6.62 -5.74 2.50
CA PRO A 22 -7.23 -5.52 3.80
C PRO A 22 -6.39 -4.57 4.66
N LEU A 23 -7.00 -3.91 5.65
CA LEU A 23 -6.36 -2.84 6.43
C LEU A 23 -5.01 -3.23 7.06
N TYR A 24 -4.91 -4.43 7.64
CA TYR A 24 -3.65 -4.90 8.23
C TYR A 24 -2.53 -5.03 7.18
N GLN A 25 -2.89 -5.50 5.98
CA GLN A 25 -1.95 -5.67 4.87
C GLN A 25 -1.59 -4.33 4.24
N ALA A 26 -2.51 -3.36 4.21
CA ALA A 26 -2.23 -2.00 3.77
C ALA A 26 -1.11 -1.35 4.61
N HIS A 27 -1.15 -1.50 5.95
CA HIS A 27 -0.05 -1.06 6.82
C HIS A 27 1.27 -1.78 6.53
N GLU A 28 1.25 -3.06 6.17
CA GLU A 28 2.46 -3.80 5.82
C GLU A 28 3.04 -3.36 4.47
N LEU A 29 2.20 -3.16 3.47
CA LEU A 29 2.60 -2.63 2.16
C LEU A 29 3.22 -1.23 2.29
N MET A 30 2.68 -0.37 3.15
CA MET A 30 3.26 0.95 3.42
C MET A 30 4.66 0.87 4.05
N ARG A 31 4.90 -0.14 4.90
CA ARG A 31 6.22 -0.41 5.49
C ARG A 31 7.20 -0.97 4.46
N LEU A 32 6.77 -1.93 3.63
CA LEU A 32 7.60 -2.55 2.59
C LEU A 32 8.00 -1.55 1.50
N HIS A 33 7.04 -0.75 1.03
CA HIS A 33 7.25 0.25 -0.04
C HIS A 33 7.64 1.62 0.52
N ARG A 34 8.36 1.67 1.65
CA ARG A 34 8.74 2.95 2.30
C ARG A 34 9.53 3.87 1.36
N GLN A 35 10.38 3.29 0.51
CA GLN A 35 11.21 4.03 -0.46
C GLN A 35 10.45 4.47 -1.72
N CYS A 36 9.28 3.90 -2.01
CA CYS A 36 8.48 4.28 -3.17
C CYS A 36 7.66 5.54 -2.89
N THR A 37 7.21 6.21 -3.95
CA THR A 37 6.17 7.25 -3.85
C THR A 37 4.79 6.68 -4.20
N VAL A 38 3.71 7.32 -3.74
CA VAL A 38 2.33 6.95 -4.11
C VAL A 38 2.07 7.15 -5.61
N GLU A 39 2.82 8.04 -6.24
CA GLU A 39 2.76 8.29 -7.68
C GLU A 39 3.46 7.20 -8.51
N SER A 40 4.63 6.73 -8.06
CA SER A 40 5.45 5.78 -8.83
C SER A 40 5.13 4.31 -8.53
N CYS A 41 4.51 3.98 -7.39
CA CYS A 41 4.19 2.61 -7.00
C CYS A 41 2.68 2.41 -6.86
N PRO A 42 2.01 1.82 -7.88
CA PRO A 42 0.61 1.43 -7.82
C PRO A 42 0.23 0.59 -6.60
N ARG A 43 1.13 -0.28 -6.13
CA ARG A 43 0.89 -1.09 -4.93
C ARG A 43 0.82 -0.23 -3.66
N LYS A 44 1.74 0.72 -3.51
CA LYS A 44 1.74 1.69 -2.41
C LYS A 44 0.50 2.58 -2.48
N ARG A 45 0.08 2.98 -3.68
CA ARG A 45 -1.15 3.75 -3.89
C ARG A 45 -2.38 3.03 -3.39
N ALA A 46 -2.59 1.78 -3.79
CA ALA A 46 -3.73 1.00 -3.34
C ALA A 46 -3.76 0.86 -1.80
N ALA A 47 -2.59 0.63 -1.17
CA ALA A 47 -2.49 0.59 0.29
C ALA A 47 -2.80 1.95 0.95
N PHE A 48 -2.32 3.05 0.35
CA PHE A 48 -2.59 4.40 0.82
C PHE A 48 -4.09 4.73 0.73
N GLU A 49 -4.73 4.46 -0.40
CA GLU A 49 -6.17 4.69 -0.61
C GLU A 49 -7.02 3.96 0.42
N VAL A 50 -6.75 2.67 0.67
CA VAL A 50 -7.44 1.89 1.71
C VAL A 50 -7.30 2.52 3.11
N LEU A 51 -6.10 3.01 3.45
CA LEU A 51 -5.86 3.63 4.75
C LEU A 51 -6.51 5.01 4.86
N VAL A 52 -6.64 5.75 3.75
CA VAL A 52 -7.38 7.02 3.71
C VAL A 52 -8.87 6.77 3.87
N GLU A 53 -9.43 5.81 3.14
CA GLU A 53 -10.85 5.43 3.22
C GLU A 53 -11.22 4.97 4.64
N ALA A 54 -10.35 4.23 5.30
CA ALA A 54 -10.54 3.80 6.68
C ALA A 54 -10.21 4.89 7.73
N GLY A 55 -9.89 6.12 7.32
CA GLY A 55 -9.58 7.24 8.22
C GLY A 55 -8.29 7.06 9.03
N ARG A 56 -7.39 6.17 8.61
CA ARG A 56 -6.08 5.93 9.26
C ARG A 56 -4.99 6.86 8.77
N ILE A 57 -5.15 7.41 7.58
CA ILE A 57 -4.28 8.44 7.02
C ILE A 57 -5.15 9.61 6.57
N VAL A 58 -4.80 10.81 7.00
CA VAL A 58 -5.35 12.04 6.42
C VAL A 58 -4.31 12.56 5.44
N PRO A 59 -4.60 12.59 4.12
CA PRO A 59 -3.69 13.15 3.14
C PRO A 59 -3.39 14.59 3.51
N ASP A 60 -2.11 14.92 3.61
CA ASP A 60 -1.70 16.31 3.71
C ASP A 60 -1.98 16.98 2.36
N SER A 61 -3.15 17.62 2.28
CA SER A 61 -3.65 18.27 1.06
C SER A 61 -2.72 19.36 0.52
N SER A 62 -1.73 19.80 1.32
CA SER A 62 -0.70 20.75 0.91
C SER A 62 0.42 20.11 0.07
N ARG A 63 0.55 18.78 0.10
CA ARG A 63 1.56 18.01 -0.64
C ARG A 63 0.91 17.28 -1.82
N ARG A 64 0.22 18.04 -2.68
CA ARG A 64 -0.09 17.61 -4.05
C ARG A 64 1.15 17.90 -4.90
N HIS A 65 1.88 16.86 -5.30
CA HIS A 65 2.92 16.97 -6.33
C HIS A 65 2.36 16.51 -7.67
#